data_AF-A0A968KBA5-F1
#
_entry.id   AF-A0A968KBA5-F1
#
_cell.length_a   1.000
_cell.length_b   1.000
_cell.length_c   1.000
_cell.angle_alpha   90.00
_cell.angle_beta   90.00
_cell.angle_gamma   90.00
#
_symmetry.space_group_name_H-M   'P 1'
#
loop_
_entity.id
_entity.type
_entity.pdbx_description
1 polymer ?
#
loop_
_entity_poly.entity_id
_entity_poly.type
_entity_poly.pdbx_seq_one_letter_code
_entity_poly.pdbx_strand_id
1 'polypeptide(L)' 'LNLGGPQRVTRFEMGEIVCRLFGFSTDLLNPTQMADINLPATRPQDCSFDISLAQSLLKTELLNFTEGIKRSFQ' A
#
# COMPACT_ATOMS: atom_id res chain seq x y z
N LEU A 1 -10.51 5.81 -15.93
CA LEU A 1 -10.98 4.98 -14.81
C LEU A 1 -9.81 4.81 -13.85
N ASN A 2 -9.89 5.35 -12.64
CA ASN A 2 -8.85 5.12 -11.63
C ASN A 2 -9.05 3.74 -11.01
N LEU A 3 -8.01 2.90 -11.01
CA LEU A 3 -8.08 1.53 -10.54
C LEU A 3 -6.95 1.26 -9.55
N GLY A 4 -7.32 0.72 -8.39
CA GLY A 4 -6.39 0.40 -7.31
C GLY A 4 -7.13 -0.24 -6.15
N GLY A 5 -6.40 -0.57 -5.08
CA GLY A 5 -7.00 -1.02 -3.83
C GLY A 5 -7.78 0.12 -3.15
N PRO A 6 -8.79 -0.19 -2.33
CA PRO A 6 -9.63 0.81 -1.65
C PRO A 6 -8.95 1.46 -0.43
N GLN A 7 -7.72 1.07 -0.12
CA GLN A 7 -7.02 1.45 1.09
C GLN A 7 -5.90 2.46 0.78
N ARG A 8 -5.95 3.63 1.41
CA ARG A 8 -4.80 4.55 1.46
C ARG A 8 -3.86 4.07 2.56
N VAL A 9 -2.61 3.79 2.19
CA VAL A 9 -1.55 3.32 3.10
C VAL A 9 -0.20 3.91 2.70
N THR A 10 0.62 4.20 3.69
CA THR A 10 2.03 4.56 3.52
C THR A 10 2.89 3.32 3.31
N ARG A 11 4.10 3.51 2.78
CA ARG A 11 5.09 2.42 2.63
C ARG A 11 5.47 1.79 3.97
N PHE A 12 5.49 2.58 5.04
CA PHE A 12 5.82 2.08 6.37
C PHE A 12 4.71 1.16 6.89
N GLU A 13 3.45 1.59 6.80
CA GLU A 13 2.29 0.75 7.18
C GLU A 13 2.20 -0.52 6.34
N MET A 14 2.51 -0.47 5.05
CA MET A 14 2.63 -1.67 4.20
C MET A 14 3.66 -2.65 4.78
N GLY A 15 4.83 -2.15 5.18
CA GLY A 15 5.88 -2.95 5.82
C GLY A 15 5.41 -3.60 7.11
N GLU A 16 4.68 -2.87 7.96
CA GLU A 16 4.12 -3.42 9.19
C GLU A 16 3.06 -4.51 8.90
N ILE A 17 2.20 -4.31 7.90
CA ILE A 17 1.22 -5.32 7.48
C ILE A 17 1.94 -6.60 7.05
N VAL A 18 2.99 -6.49 6.25
CA VAL A 18 3.82 -7.64 5.84
C VAL A 18 4.44 -8.32 7.06
N CYS A 19 5.03 -7.57 7.99
CA CYS A 19 5.64 -8.15 9.19
C CYS A 19 4.61 -8.94 10.00
N ARG A 20 3.43 -8.37 10.25
CA ARG A 20 2.33 -9.03 10.97
C ARG A 20 1.79 -10.25 10.24
N LEU A 21 1.69 -10.21 8.90
CA LEU A 21 1.15 -11.31 8.10
C LEU A 21 2.07 -12.53 8.07
N PHE A 22 3.38 -12.31 8.01
CA PHE A 22 4.37 -13.38 7.85
C PHE A 22 5.13 -13.73 9.13
N GLY A 23 4.82 -13.06 10.25
CA GLY A 23 5.45 -13.32 11.54
C GLY A 23 6.87 -12.76 11.68
N PHE A 24 7.22 -11.73 10.89
CA PHE A 24 8.48 -11.01 11.07
C PHE A 24 8.37 -9.98 12.19
N SER A 25 9.48 -9.67 12.87
CA SER A 25 9.52 -8.57 13.83
C SER A 25 9.35 -7.23 13.11
N THR A 26 8.51 -6.35 13.65
CA THR A 26 8.38 -4.96 13.19
C THR A 26 9.64 -4.13 13.48
N ASP A 27 10.52 -4.58 14.37
CA ASP A 27 11.80 -3.91 14.66
C ASP A 27 12.77 -3.92 13.47
N LEU A 28 12.49 -4.76 12.47
CA LEU A 28 13.21 -4.77 11.19
C LEU A 28 12.85 -3.54 10.32
N LEU A 29 11.77 -2.83 10.65
CA LEU A 29 11.35 -1.63 9.95
C LEU A 29 12.06 -0.40 10.54
N ASN A 30 12.70 0.37 9.68
CA ASN A 30 13.26 1.66 10.05
C ASN A 30 12.33 2.80 9.60
N PRO A 31 11.69 3.55 10.52
CA PRO A 31 10.94 4.74 10.15
C PRO A 31 11.86 5.75 9.47
N THR A 32 11.50 6.22 8.28
CA THR A 32 12.31 7.17 7.51
C THR A 32 11.42 8.15 6.79
N GLN A 33 11.76 9.45 6.83
CA GLN A 33 11.03 10.45 6.06
C GLN A 33 11.52 10.47 4.62
N MET A 34 10.61 10.65 3.67
CA MET A 34 10.98 10.75 2.25
C MET A 34 11.87 11.98 1.98
N ALA A 35 11.76 13.03 2.80
CA ALA A 35 12.60 14.23 2.70
C ALA A 35 14.09 13.94 2.99
N ASP A 36 14.38 12.90 3.77
CA ASP A 36 15.74 12.56 4.18
C ASP A 36 16.48 11.67 3.16
N ILE A 37 15.79 11.23 2.10
CA ILE A 37 16.35 10.30 1.11
C ILE A 37 16.70 11.06 -0.17
N ASN A 38 17.98 11.05 -0.53
CA ASN A 38 18.45 11.63 -1.77
C ASN A 38 18.14 10.72 -2.97
N LEU A 39 17.00 10.97 -3.64
CA LEU A 39 16.59 10.25 -4.85
C LEU A 39 16.78 11.13 -6.11
N PRO A 40 17.13 10.55 -7.27
CA PRO A 40 17.27 11.29 -8.53
C PRO A 40 16.00 12.03 -9.00
N ALA A 41 14.83 11.64 -8.50
CA ALA A 41 13.57 12.26 -8.84
C ALA A 41 12.69 12.42 -7.60
N THR A 42 11.99 13.55 -7.52
CA THR A 42 11.03 13.85 -6.45
C THR A 42 9.93 12.81 -6.43
N ARG A 43 9.53 12.39 -5.22
CA ARG A 43 8.35 11.55 -5.02
C ARG A 43 7.23 12.41 -4.43
N PRO A 44 6.02 12.40 -5.02
CA PRO A 44 4.89 13.07 -4.40
C PRO A 44 4.61 12.43 -3.04
N GLN A 45 4.17 13.26 -2.08
CA GLN A 45 3.87 12.81 -0.73
C GLN A 45 2.68 11.85 -0.69
N ASP A 46 1.72 12.04 -1.59
CA ASP A 46 0.51 11.26 -1.69
C ASP A 46 0.25 10.85 -3.15
N CYS A 47 0.04 9.55 -3.36
CA CYS A 47 -0.33 8.97 -4.65
C CYS A 47 -1.75 8.35 -4.62
N SER A 48 -2.54 8.62 -3.59
CA SER A 48 -3.92 8.16 -3.52
C SER A 48 -4.80 8.88 -4.52
N PHE A 49 -5.89 8.21 -4.91
CA PHE A 49 -6.85 8.71 -5.88
C PHE A 49 -8.23 8.13 -5.57
N ASP A 50 -9.27 8.85 -6.00
CA ASP A 50 -10.65 8.38 -5.88
C ASP A 50 -10.93 7.25 -6.88
N ILE A 51 -11.40 6.11 -6.38
CA ILE A 51 -11.76 4.92 -7.16
C ILE A 51 -13.28 4.67 -7.22
N SER A 52 -14.11 5.62 -6.79
CA SER A 52 -15.58 5.47 -6.71
C SER A 52 -16.19 4.98 -8.03
N LEU A 53 -15.69 5.49 -9.16
CA LEU A 53 -16.14 5.05 -10.49
C LEU A 53 -15.78 3.60 -10.80
N ALA A 54 -14.60 3.12 -10.38
CA ALA A 54 -14.23 1.72 -10.54
C ALA A 54 -15.07 0.81 -9.66
N GLN A 55 -15.32 1.22 -8.41
CA GLN A 55 -16.17 0.48 -7.48
C GLN A 55 -17.61 0.37 -7.99
N SER A 56 -18.15 1.41 -8.65
CA SER A 56 -19.51 1.36 -9.18
C SER A 56 -19.66 0.53 -10.46
N LEU A 57 -18.62 0.48 -11.29
CA LEU A 57 -18.67 -0.18 -12.60
C LEU A 57 -18.26 -1.65 -12.56
N LEU A 58 -17.29 -2.00 -11.73
CA LEU A 58 -16.68 -3.33 -11.73
C LEU A 58 -17.40 -4.26 -10.75
N LYS A 59 -17.61 -5.50 -11.17
CA LYS A 59 -18.09 -6.59 -10.30
C LYS A 59 -16.94 -7.30 -9.56
N THR A 60 -15.71 -7.00 -9.96
CA THR A 60 -14.50 -7.56 -9.35
C THR A 60 -14.28 -6.93 -7.98
N GLU A 61 -14.03 -7.77 -6.99
CA GLU A 61 -13.65 -7.31 -5.65
C GLU A 61 -12.30 -6.57 -5.70
N LEU A 62 -12.28 -5.33 -5.22
CA LEU A 62 -11.07 -4.53 -5.07
C LEU A 62 -10.50 -4.76 -3.68
N LEU A 63 -9.48 -5.61 -3.59
CA LEU A 63 -8.86 -6.03 -2.34
C LEU A 63 -8.07 -4.89 -1.67
N ASN A 64 -8.12 -4.81 -0.34
CA ASN A 64 -7.17 -3.98 0.40
C ASN A 64 -5.77 -4.62 0.41
N PHE A 65 -4.79 -3.91 0.97
CA PHE A 65 -3.39 -4.36 0.91
C PHE A 65 -3.20 -5.72 1.60
N THR A 66 -3.86 -5.94 2.73
CA THR A 66 -3.77 -7.19 3.50
C THR A 66 -4.33 -8.38 2.72
N GLU A 67 -5.52 -8.25 2.14
CA GLU A 67 -6.11 -9.31 1.31
C GLU A 67 -5.29 -9.58 0.04
N GLY A 68 -4.80 -8.51 -0.60
CA GLY A 68 -3.95 -8.61 -1.78
C GLY A 68 -2.68 -9.42 -1.51
N ILE A 69 -1.95 -9.09 -0.44
CA ILE A 69 -0.75 -9.84 -0.04
C ILE A 69 -1.09 -11.29 0.29
N LYS A 70 -2.12 -11.56 1.11
CA LYS A 70 -2.52 -12.94 1.42
C LYS A 70 -2.78 -13.76 0.16
N ARG A 71 -3.46 -13.18 -0.83
CA ARG A 71 -3.79 -13.87 -2.09
C ARG A 71 -2.58 -14.05 -3.02
N SER A 72 -1.60 -13.15 -2.98
CA SER A 72 -0.39 -13.25 -3.82
C SER A 72 0.62 -14.30 -3.33
N PHE A 73 0.59 -14.66 -2.05
CA PHE A 73 1.53 -15.58 -1.40
C PHE A 73 0.86 -16.87 -0.89
N GLN A 74 -0.30 -17.22 -1.47
CA GLN A 74 -1.01 -18.49 -1.26
C GLN A 74 -0.58 -19.56 -2.26
#